data_AF-A0AAE4EGX5-F1
#
_entry.id   AF-A0AAE4EGX5-F1
#
_cell.length_a   1.000
_cell.length_b   1.000
_cell.length_c   1.000
_cell.angle_alpha   90.00
_cell.angle_beta   90.00
_cell.angle_gamma   90.00
#
_symmetry.space_group_name_H-M   'P 1'
#
loop_
_entity.id
_entity.type
_entity.pdbx_description
1 polymer ?
#
loop_
_entity_poly.entity_id
_entity_poly.type
_entity_poly.pdbx_seq_one_letter_code
_entity_poly.pdbx_strand_id
1 'polypeptide(L)'
;MIIVFEAELWEWDARRTESWVFVSLPADASEDIRELAAEPRRGFGAVRVRVTIGATSWQTSIFPDSAREAYVLPVKRAVRNAEGLGVGDTCTVTVELVDF
;
A
#
# COMPACT_ATOMS: atom_id res chain seq x y z
N MET A 1 1.57 -6.74 13.28
CA MET A 1 2.05 -7.56 12.14
C MET A 1 2.97 -6.70 11.28
N ILE A 2 4.13 -7.23 10.86
CA ILE A 2 5.07 -6.56 9.95
C ILE A 2 5.26 -7.47 8.73
N ILE A 3 5.12 -6.90 7.54
CA ILE A 3 5.25 -7.59 6.25
C ILE A 3 6.31 -6.86 5.43
N VAL A 4 7.24 -7.59 4.83
CA VAL A 4 8.27 -7.05 3.94
C VAL A 4 8.15 -7.76 2.60
N PHE A 5 8.05 -7.01 1.51
CA PHE A 5 7.87 -7.56 0.18
C PHE A 5 8.45 -6.63 -0.88
N GLU A 6 8.71 -7.16 -2.07
CA GLU A 6 9.02 -6.38 -3.25
C GLU A 6 7.75 -6.11 -4.05
N ALA A 7 7.57 -4.89 -4.53
CA ALA A 7 6.45 -4.54 -5.37
C ALA A 7 6.82 -3.48 -6.42
N GLU A 8 6.24 -3.64 -7.60
CA GLU A 8 6.31 -2.68 -8.69
C GLU A 8 5.34 -1.52 -8.44
N LEU A 9 5.83 -0.29 -8.65
CA LEU A 9 4.99 0.91 -8.62
C LEU A 9 4.16 1.00 -9.91
N TRP A 10 2.84 1.06 -9.78
CA TRP A 10 1.95 1.18 -10.92
C TRP A 10 1.05 2.41 -10.81
N GLU A 11 0.69 2.97 -11.96
CA GLU A 11 -0.21 4.12 -12.04
C GLU A 11 -1.67 3.64 -12.12
N TRP A 12 -2.53 4.21 -11.28
CA TRP A 12 -3.96 3.98 -11.36
C TRP A 12 -4.56 4.84 -12.48
N ASP A 13 -5.02 4.19 -13.54
CA ASP A 13 -5.73 4.82 -14.65
C ASP A 13 -7.17 5.19 -14.23
N ALA A 14 -7.34 6.41 -13.72
CA ALA A 14 -8.65 6.95 -13.38
C ALA A 14 -8.94 8.28 -14.08
N ARG A 15 -8.85 8.35 -15.42
CA ARG A 15 -9.46 9.41 -16.28
C ARG A 15 -9.39 10.88 -15.78
N ARG A 16 -8.46 11.25 -14.90
CA ARG A 16 -8.41 12.53 -14.18
C ARG A 16 -6.97 12.98 -14.08
N THR A 17 -6.80 14.29 -14.09
CA THR A 17 -5.56 15.08 -14.20
C THR A 17 -4.48 14.78 -13.15
N GLU A 18 -4.73 13.90 -12.18
CA GLU A 18 -3.79 13.52 -11.13
C GLU A 18 -3.53 12.02 -11.19
N SER A 19 -2.32 11.63 -11.58
CA SER A 19 -1.86 10.25 -11.58
C SER A 19 -1.59 9.77 -10.15
N TRP A 20 -2.41 8.84 -9.67
CA TRP A 20 -2.18 8.15 -8.41
C TRP A 20 -1.26 6.96 -8.67
N VAL A 21 -0.24 6.79 -7.82
CA VAL A 21 0.70 5.67 -7.94
C VAL A 21 0.59 4.80 -6.70
N PHE A 22 0.59 3.49 -6.93
CA PHE A 22 0.34 2.48 -5.94
C PHE A 22 1.37 1.37 -6.02
N VAL A 23 1.46 0.59 -4.95
CA VAL A 23 2.01 -0.76 -4.95
C VAL A 23 0.93 -1.71 -4.44
N SER A 24 0.97 -2.95 -4.92
CA SER A 24 0.07 -4.02 -4.44
C SER A 24 0.78 -4.83 -3.36
N LEU A 25 0.08 -5.13 -2.28
CA LEU A 25 0.57 -6.11 -1.30
C LEU A 25 0.47 -7.52 -1.90
N PRO A 26 1.32 -8.47 -1.45
CA PRO A 26 1.17 -9.88 -1.79
C PRO A 26 -0.22 -10.41 -1.44
N ALA A 27 -0.70 -11.40 -2.20
CA ALA A 27 -2.03 -11.96 -2.01
C ALA A 27 -2.18 -12.62 -0.63
N ASP A 28 -1.20 -13.43 -0.22
CA ASP A 28 -1.12 -14.08 1.09
C ASP A 28 -1.16 -13.06 2.23
N ALA A 29 -0.31 -12.03 2.15
CA ALA A 29 -0.32 -10.95 3.13
C ALA A 29 -1.66 -10.19 3.16
N SER A 30 -2.31 -10.05 2.01
CA SER A 30 -3.62 -9.38 1.92
C SER A 30 -4.74 -10.21 2.54
N GLU A 31 -4.68 -11.54 2.43
CA GLU A 31 -5.60 -12.45 3.10
C GLU A 31 -5.40 -12.40 4.61
N ASP A 32 -4.16 -12.53 5.08
CA ASP A 32 -3.82 -12.44 6.51
C ASP A 32 -4.33 -11.11 7.13
N ILE A 33 -4.09 -9.98 6.44
CA ILE A 33 -4.58 -8.67 6.87
C ILE A 33 -6.10 -8.65 6.91
N ARG A 34 -6.78 -9.24 5.92
CA ARG A 34 -8.25 -9.27 5.85
C ARG A 34 -8.85 -10.05 7.02
N GLU A 35 -8.24 -11.18 7.38
CA GLU A 35 -8.67 -11.99 8.52
C GLU A 35 -8.47 -11.25 9.84
N LEU A 36 -7.31 -10.59 10.02
CA LEU A 36 -7.02 -9.79 11.22
C LEU A 36 -7.86 -8.51 11.30
N ALA A 37 -8.24 -7.94 10.16
CA ALA A 37 -9.01 -6.70 10.09
C ALA A 37 -10.54 -6.94 10.03
N ALA A 38 -11.02 -8.19 10.11
CA ALA A 38 -12.42 -8.57 9.91
C ALA A 38 -13.41 -8.10 11.00
N GLU A 39 -12.94 -7.49 12.10
CA GLU A 39 -13.81 -6.86 13.09
C GLU A 39 -14.49 -5.58 12.53
N PRO A 40 -15.71 -5.23 12.96
CA PRO A 40 -16.47 -4.13 12.36
C PRO A 40 -15.83 -2.77 12.66
N ARG A 41 -14.87 -2.37 11.82
CA ARG A 41 -14.22 -1.05 11.85
C ARG A 41 -14.88 -0.12 10.83
N ARG A 42 -15.06 1.14 11.22
CA ARG A 42 -15.67 2.20 10.40
C ARG A 42 -14.88 2.42 9.11
N GLY A 43 -15.55 2.41 7.96
CA GLY A 43 -14.99 2.80 6.65
C GLY A 43 -14.83 1.62 5.69
N PHE A 44 -14.54 1.94 4.42
CA PHE A 44 -14.50 1.06 3.24
C PHE A 44 -13.40 -0.06 3.27
N GLY A 45 -13.18 -0.72 4.41
CA GLY A 45 -12.16 -1.78 4.57
C GLY A 45 -10.72 -1.27 4.66
N ALA A 46 -10.52 0.03 4.85
CA ALA A 46 -9.18 0.63 4.96
C ALA A 46 -8.48 0.24 6.26
N VAL A 47 -7.20 -0.12 6.17
CA VAL A 47 -6.38 -0.53 7.32
C VAL A 47 -5.25 0.47 7.54
N ARG A 48 -5.07 0.94 8.77
CA ARG A 48 -4.01 1.88 9.14
C ARG A 48 -2.67 1.15 9.25
N VAL A 49 -1.65 1.72 8.62
CA VAL A 49 -0.31 1.17 8.57
C VAL A 49 0.77 2.23 8.77
N ARG A 50 1.91 1.82 9.28
CA ARG A 50 3.19 2.48 9.09
C ARG A 50 3.91 1.79 7.93
N VAL A 51 4.43 2.58 7.01
CA VAL A 51 5.14 2.09 5.82
C VAL A 51 6.56 2.60 5.84
N THR A 52 7.48 1.77 5.37
CA THR A 52 8.85 2.18 5.05
C THR A 52 9.21 1.73 3.64
N ILE A 53 9.76 2.65 2.84
CA ILE A 53 10.40 2.38 1.55
C ILE A 53 11.75 3.09 1.59
N GLY A 54 12.82 2.31 1.40
CA GLY A 54 14.19 2.81 1.53
C GLY A 54 14.42 3.53 2.86
N ALA A 55 14.74 4.83 2.82
CA ALA A 55 14.97 5.66 4.01
C ALA A 55 13.71 6.39 4.52
N THR A 56 12.61 6.35 3.77
CA THR A 56 11.40 7.12 4.06
C THR A 56 10.36 6.25 4.77
N SER A 57 9.97 6.68 5.98
CA SER A 57 8.88 6.08 6.75
C SER A 57 7.72 7.06 6.99
N TRP A 58 6.48 6.60 6.86
CA TRP A 58 5.29 7.42 7.11
C TRP A 58 4.09 6.58 7.56
N GLN A 59 3.07 7.24 8.11
CA GLN A 59 1.78 6.60 8.41
C GLN A 59 0.76 6.89 7.32
N THR A 60 -0.01 5.88 6.94
CA THR A 60 -1.05 5.96 5.91
C THR A 60 -2.08 4.84 6.12
N SER A 61 -2.96 4.65 5.13
CA SER A 61 -3.84 3.49 5.04
C SER A 61 -3.58 2.70 3.76
N ILE A 62 -3.77 1.38 3.85
CA ILE A 62 -3.94 0.47 2.70
C ILE A 62 -5.43 0.23 2.48
N PHE A 63 -5.81 -0.03 1.24
CA PHE A 63 -7.21 -0.15 0.82
C PHE A 63 -7.43 -1.46 0.06
N PRO A 64 -8.57 -2.15 0.25
CA PRO A 64 -8.87 -3.33 -0.54
C PRO A 64 -9.17 -2.91 -1.98
N ASP A 65 -8.55 -3.59 -2.94
CA ASP A 65 -8.84 -3.48 -4.36
C ASP A 65 -9.56 -4.77 -4.80
N SER A 66 -10.87 -4.65 -5.09
CA SER A 66 -11.70 -5.79 -5.49
C SER A 66 -11.33 -6.35 -6.87
N ALA A 67 -10.66 -5.60 -7.73
CA ALA A 67 -10.26 -6.08 -9.05
C ALA A 67 -8.96 -6.89 -8.99
N ARG A 68 -8.08 -6.59 -8.04
CA ARG A 68 -6.79 -7.26 -7.80
C ARG A 68 -6.83 -8.29 -6.68
N GLU A 69 -7.93 -8.36 -5.94
CA GLU A 69 -8.12 -9.21 -4.75
C GLU A 69 -7.04 -9.00 -3.67
N ALA A 70 -6.39 -7.82 -3.68
CA ALA A 70 -5.27 -7.47 -2.83
C ALA A 70 -5.49 -6.13 -2.12
N TYR A 71 -4.72 -5.88 -1.06
CA TYR A 71 -4.60 -4.52 -0.53
C TYR A 71 -3.64 -3.70 -1.40
N VAL A 72 -3.99 -2.43 -1.64
CA VAL A 72 -3.16 -1.48 -2.37
C VAL A 72 -2.70 -0.36 -1.43
N LEU A 73 -1.46 0.06 -1.63
CA LEU A 73 -0.81 1.11 -0.86
C LEU A 73 -0.52 2.31 -1.78
N PRO A 74 -1.12 3.49 -1.54
CA PRO A 74 -0.77 4.69 -2.28
C PRO A 74 0.65 5.18 -1.91
N VAL A 75 1.46 5.45 -2.93
CA VAL A 75 2.81 6.01 -2.79
C VAL A 75 2.84 7.45 -3.27
N LYS A 76 2.89 8.38 -2.29
CA LYS A 76 2.88 9.82 -2.56
C LYS A 76 4.07 10.24 -3.42
N ARG A 77 3.86 11.26 -4.28
CA ARG A 77 4.94 11.84 -5.11
C ARG A 77 6.17 12.26 -4.29
N ALA A 78 5.98 12.81 -3.09
CA ALA A 78 7.10 13.22 -2.23
C ALA A 78 7.97 12.03 -1.79
N VAL A 79 7.37 10.87 -1.48
CA VAL A 79 8.10 9.65 -1.13
C VAL A 79 8.85 9.13 -2.35
N ARG A 80 8.17 9.06 -3.50
CA ARG A 80 8.78 8.64 -4.76
C ARG A 80 9.98 9.50 -5.13
N ASN A 81 9.86 10.81 -5.01
CA ASN A 81 10.96 11.74 -5.27
C ASN A 81 12.13 11.55 -4.29
N ALA A 82 11.85 11.29 -3.00
CA ALA A 82 12.88 11.10 -1.99
C ALA A 82 13.69 9.81 -2.20
N GLU A 83 13.02 8.74 -2.63
CA GLU A 83 13.63 7.42 -2.86
C GLU A 83 14.05 7.19 -4.32
N GLY A 84 13.85 8.17 -5.20
CA GLY A 84 14.21 8.07 -6.62
C GLY A 84 13.39 7.06 -7.43
N LEU A 85 12.11 6.88 -7.09
CA LEU A 85 11.22 5.87 -7.67
C LEU A 85 10.26 6.45 -8.72
N GLY A 86 10.18 5.75 -9.86
CA GLY A 86 9.24 5.97 -10.96
C GLY A 86 8.13 4.90 -11.01
N VAL A 87 7.23 5.05 -11.98
CA VAL A 87 6.27 3.99 -12.35
C VAL A 87 7.02 2.91 -13.12
N GLY A 88 6.76 1.65 -12.82
CA GLY A 88 7.46 0.47 -13.35
C GLY A 88 8.70 0.07 -12.56
N ASP A 89 9.12 0.87 -11.57
CA ASP A 89 10.23 0.49 -10.69
C ASP A 89 9.75 -0.48 -9.61
N THR A 90 10.60 -1.43 -9.26
CA THR A 90 10.37 -2.34 -8.12
C THR A 90 11.13 -1.84 -6.90
N CYS A 91 10.47 -1.83 -5.75
CA CYS A 91 11.10 -1.46 -4.48
C CYS A 91 10.71 -2.41 -3.35
N THR A 92 11.57 -2.51 -2.33
CA THR A 92 11.23 -3.19 -1.08
C THR A 92 10.35 -2.30 -0.23
N VAL A 93 9.19 -2.82 0.17
CA VAL A 93 8.19 -2.13 0.99
C VAL A 93 8.04 -2.90 2.30
N THR A 94 8.12 -2.17 3.40
CA THR A 94 7.77 -2.69 4.73
C THR A 94 6.44 -2.10 5.17
N VAL A 95 5.48 -2.94 5.53
CA VAL A 95 4.17 -2.56 6.06
C VAL A 95 4.03 -3.09 7.47
N GLU A 96 3.86 -2.19 8.43
CA GLU A 96 3.53 -2.47 9.83
C GLU A 96 2.08 -2.05 10.07
N LEU A 97 1.21 -2.98 10.47
CA LEU A 97 -0.13 -2.60 10.94
C LEU A 97 0.02 -1.80 12.25
N VAL A 98 -0.78 -0.74 12.48
CA VAL A 98 -0.62 0.13 13.68
C VAL A 98 -1.85 0.19 14.58
N ASP A 99 -3.00 -0.26 14.08
CA ASP A 99 -4.28 -0.28 14.79
C ASP A 99 -4.87 -1.70 14.68
N PHE A 100 -4.39 -2.66 15.48
CA PHE A 100 -5.02 -3.99 15.62
C PHE A 100 -5.33 -4.29 17.07
#